data_AF-A0A0D0DB23-F1
#
_entry.id   AF-A0A0D0DB23-F1
#
_cell.length_a   1.000
_cell.length_b   1.000
_cell.length_c   1.000
_cell.angle_alpha   90.00
_cell.angle_beta   90.00
_cell.angle_gamma   90.00
#
_symmetry.space_group_name_H-M   'P 1'
#
loop_
_entity.id
_entity.type
_entity.pdbx_description
1 polymer ?
#
loop_
_entity_poly.entity_id
_entity_poly.type
_entity_poly.pdbx_seq_one_letter_code
_entity_poly.pdbx_strand_id
1 'polypeptide(L)'
;SDPQAALLNHFTMNDLPLNGHLFAYKHKGSHRPLTKSKFTTTLSSKAKRVGIKPIQGHGVQIGSTLEYLLCNIPFDVIKIKGHWVSDTFLIYLHHHAQILAPYIQASPPLHESFLQYTMPPIRR
;
A
#
# COMPACT_ATOMS: atom_id res chain seq x y z
N SER A 1 9.62 2.79 -6.65
CA SER A 1 9.82 2.12 -7.95
C SER A 1 8.87 2.74 -8.97
N ASP A 2 9.19 2.68 -10.26
CA ASP A 2 8.29 3.19 -11.32
C ASP A 2 7.26 2.10 -11.72
N PRO A 3 5.97 2.27 -11.41
CA PRO A 3 4.93 1.30 -11.73
C PRO A 3 4.65 1.21 -13.23
N GLN A 4 4.84 2.28 -13.99
CA GLN A 4 4.63 2.30 -15.43
C GLN A 4 5.71 1.47 -16.12
N ALA A 5 6.99 1.69 -15.75
CA ALA A 5 8.09 0.87 -16.26
C ALA A 5 7.90 -0.62 -15.93
N ALA A 6 7.44 -0.95 -14.71
CA ALA A 6 7.16 -2.33 -14.32
C ALA A 6 6.03 -2.97 -15.15
N LEU A 7 4.98 -2.21 -15.43
CA LEU A 7 3.85 -2.68 -16.25
C LEU A 7 4.24 -2.88 -17.72
N LEU A 8 5.01 -1.94 -18.29
CA LEU A 8 5.52 -2.07 -19.65
C LEU A 8 6.43 -3.29 -19.78
N ASN A 9 7.35 -3.50 -18.83
CA ASN A 9 8.17 -4.69 -18.80
C ASN A 9 7.35 -5.98 -18.70
N HIS A 10 6.26 -5.98 -17.93
CA HIS A 10 5.33 -7.12 -17.86
C HIS A 10 4.69 -7.43 -19.23
N PHE A 11 4.29 -6.41 -19.98
CA PHE A 11 3.76 -6.58 -21.34
C PHE A 11 4.82 -7.13 -22.30
N THR A 12 6.04 -6.60 -22.26
CA THR A 12 7.14 -7.06 -23.11
C THR A 12 7.53 -8.51 -22.81
N MET A 13 7.69 -8.85 -21.53
CA MET A 13 8.14 -10.18 -21.11
C MET A 13 7.11 -11.28 -21.35
N ASN A 14 5.82 -10.96 -21.19
CA ASN A 14 4.75 -11.92 -21.36
C ASN A 14 4.12 -11.89 -22.74
N ASP A 15 4.44 -10.90 -23.59
CA ASP A 15 3.99 -10.77 -24.98
C ASP A 15 2.49 -11.07 -25.07
N LEU A 16 1.74 -10.19 -24.40
CA LEU A 16 0.31 -10.39 -24.14
C LEU A 16 -0.51 -10.11 -25.41
N PRO A 17 -1.51 -10.96 -25.71
CA PRO A 17 -2.46 -10.65 -26.77
C PRO A 17 -3.32 -9.44 -26.39
N LEU A 18 -3.74 -8.66 -27.39
CA LEU A 18 -4.49 -7.41 -27.19
C LEU A 18 -5.81 -7.60 -26.42
N ASN A 19 -6.41 -8.78 -26.53
CA ASN A 19 -7.64 -9.19 -25.87
C ASN A 19 -7.40 -10.12 -24.65
N GLY A 20 -6.15 -10.22 -24.19
CA GLY A 20 -5.77 -11.03 -23.03
C GLY A 20 -6.05 -10.34 -21.70
N HIS A 21 -5.98 -11.11 -20.61
CA HIS A 21 -6.01 -10.52 -19.27
C HIS A 21 -4.78 -9.65 -19.02
N LEU A 22 -4.99 -8.46 -18.45
CA LEU A 22 -3.94 -7.49 -18.13
C LEU A 22 -2.76 -8.11 -17.37
N PHE A 23 -3.07 -8.94 -16.36
CA PHE A 23 -2.09 -9.70 -15.60
C PHE A 23 -2.10 -11.17 -16.02
N ALA A 24 -1.72 -11.47 -17.26
CA ALA A 24 -1.44 -12.84 -17.69
C ALA A 24 0.07 -13.11 -17.78
N TYR A 25 0.46 -14.38 -17.73
CA TYR A 25 1.85 -14.78 -17.87
C TYR A 25 2.01 -15.99 -18.78
N LYS A 26 3.17 -16.09 -19.45
CA LYS A 26 3.51 -17.24 -20.30
C LYS A 26 3.82 -18.46 -19.44
N HIS A 27 3.16 -19.58 -19.76
CA HIS A 27 3.38 -20.86 -19.09
C HIS A 27 3.21 -22.00 -20.09
N LYS A 28 4.31 -22.72 -20.38
CA LYS A 28 4.32 -23.87 -21.32
C LYS A 28 3.71 -23.54 -22.69
N GLY A 29 4.09 -22.39 -23.26
CA GLY A 29 3.65 -21.97 -24.59
C GLY A 29 2.26 -21.34 -24.65
N SER A 30 1.53 -21.22 -23.54
CA SER A 30 0.24 -20.52 -23.49
C SER A 30 0.20 -19.42 -22.43
N HIS A 31 -0.67 -18.43 -22.62
CA HIS A 31 -0.92 -17.39 -21.63
C HIS A 31 -1.94 -17.86 -20.59
N ARG A 32 -1.64 -17.63 -19.32
CA ARG A 32 -2.55 -17.92 -18.21
C ARG A 32 -2.86 -16.67 -17.43
N PRO A 33 -4.14 -16.42 -17.06
CA PRO A 33 -4.48 -15.34 -16.14
C PRO A 33 -3.81 -15.56 -14.79
N LEU A 34 -3.28 -14.49 -14.19
CA LEU A 34 -2.74 -14.51 -12.85
C LEU A 34 -3.89 -14.61 -11.84
N THR A 35 -4.00 -15.77 -11.19
CA THR A 35 -4.99 -15.98 -10.13
C THR A 35 -4.47 -15.46 -8.80
N LYS A 36 -5.40 -15.12 -7.90
CA LYS A 36 -5.08 -14.74 -6.50
C LYS A 36 -4.17 -15.77 -5.83
N SER A 37 -4.52 -17.06 -5.93
CA SER A 37 -3.75 -18.15 -5.32
C SER A 37 -2.31 -18.23 -5.85
N LYS A 38 -2.13 -18.11 -7.18
CA LYS A 38 -0.80 -18.14 -7.77
C LYS A 38 0.02 -16.93 -7.35
N PHE A 39 -0.58 -15.74 -7.31
CA PHE A 39 0.06 -14.52 -6.84
C PHE A 39 0.52 -14.65 -5.39
N THR A 40 -0.39 -14.98 -4.45
CA THR A 40 -0.08 -15.06 -3.02
C THR A 40 0.94 -16.15 -2.70
N THR A 41 0.84 -17.32 -3.35
CA THR A 41 1.80 -18.43 -3.15
C THR A 41 3.19 -18.06 -3.65
N THR A 42 3.27 -17.40 -4.81
CA THR A 42 4.54 -16.93 -5.37
C THR A 42 5.19 -15.87 -4.48
N LEU A 43 4.40 -14.90 -4.01
CA LEU A 43 4.86 -13.85 -3.11
C LEU A 43 5.36 -14.44 -1.78
N SER A 44 4.58 -15.35 -1.18
CA SER A 44 4.94 -16.03 0.07
C SER A 44 6.24 -16.83 -0.07
N SER A 45 6.40 -17.54 -1.18
CA SER A 45 7.61 -18.33 -1.47
C SER A 45 8.84 -17.43 -1.64
N LYS A 46 8.72 -16.29 -2.32
CA LYS A 46 9.80 -15.31 -2.45
C LYS A 46 10.14 -14.67 -1.11
N ALA A 47 9.14 -14.25 -0.33
CA ALA A 47 9.32 -13.68 1.01
C ALA A 47 10.07 -14.65 1.94
N LYS A 48 9.66 -15.92 1.96
CA LYS A 48 10.32 -16.97 2.76
C LYS A 48 11.80 -17.12 2.39
N ARG A 49 12.14 -17.06 1.10
CA ARG A 49 13.54 -17.15 0.63
C ARG A 49 14.44 -16.02 1.13
N VAL A 50 13.85 -14.86 1.45
CA VAL A 50 14.58 -13.69 1.97
C VAL A 50 14.35 -13.48 3.47
N GLY A 51 13.80 -14.47 4.18
CA GLY A 51 13.57 -14.41 5.62
C GLY A 51 12.38 -13.53 6.06
N ILE A 52 11.56 -13.07 5.12
CA ILE A 52 10.37 -12.26 5.41
C ILE A 52 9.17 -13.18 5.66
N LYS A 53 8.35 -12.86 6.67
CA LYS A 53 7.10 -13.58 6.95
C LYS A 53 6.19 -13.56 5.70
N PRO A 54 5.48 -14.67 5.38
CA PRO A 54 4.58 -14.72 4.24
C PRO A 54 3.58 -13.55 4.23
N ILE A 55 3.53 -12.85 3.09
CA ILE A 55 2.63 -11.70 2.93
C ILE A 55 1.26 -12.22 2.50
N GLN A 56 0.25 -12.01 3.34
CA GLN A 56 -1.14 -12.30 2.99
C GLN A 56 -1.67 -11.26 2.00
N GLY A 57 -2.62 -11.64 1.14
CA GLY A 57 -3.22 -10.71 0.17
C GLY A 57 -3.81 -9.45 0.82
N HIS A 58 -4.45 -9.61 1.99
CA HIS A 58 -4.97 -8.47 2.76
C HIS A 58 -3.84 -7.57 3.29
N GLY A 59 -2.71 -8.16 3.68
CA GLY A 59 -1.51 -7.41 4.09
C GLY A 59 -0.92 -6.54 2.97
N VAL A 60 -1.06 -6.96 1.71
CA VAL A 60 -0.69 -6.11 0.56
C VAL A 60 -1.58 -4.87 0.49
N GLN A 61 -2.88 -5.01 0.71
CA GLN A 61 -3.81 -3.87 0.69
C GLN A 61 -3.56 -2.88 1.83
N ILE A 62 -3.29 -3.41 3.04
CA ILE A 62 -2.87 -2.60 4.20
C ILE A 62 -1.58 -1.85 3.90
N GLY A 63 -0.55 -2.56 3.42
CA GLY A 63 0.73 -1.97 3.08
C GLY A 63 0.64 -0.89 2.00
N SER A 64 -0.13 -1.13 0.94
CA SER A 64 -0.37 -0.12 -0.10
C SER A 64 -1.07 1.13 0.42
N THR A 65 -2.09 0.95 1.27
CA THR A 65 -2.81 2.07 1.91
C THR A 65 -1.85 2.90 2.75
N LEU A 66 -1.01 2.24 3.55
CA LEU A 66 0.02 2.87 4.37
C LEU A 66 1.04 3.63 3.51
N GLU A 67 1.55 3.02 2.44
CA GLU A 67 2.53 3.64 1.55
C GLU A 67 2.02 4.94 0.94
N TYR A 68 0.76 4.95 0.48
CA TYR A 68 0.17 6.18 -0.06
C TYR A 68 0.03 7.28 0.99
N LEU A 69 -0.36 6.94 2.21
CA LEU A 69 -0.48 7.92 3.30
C LEU A 69 0.88 8.50 3.70
N LEU A 70 1.93 7.67 3.69
CA LEU A 70 3.31 8.13 3.89
C LEU A 70 3.80 9.04 2.75
N CYS A 71 3.24 8.88 1.54
CA CYS A 71 3.42 9.82 0.42
C CYS A 71 2.57 11.09 0.53
N ASN A 72 1.97 11.39 1.70
CA ASN A 72 1.09 12.53 1.95
C ASN A 72 -0.16 12.58 1.06
N ILE A 73 -0.62 11.43 0.55
CA ILE A 73 -1.90 11.39 -0.15
C ILE A 73 -3.03 11.57 0.88
N PRO A 74 -3.99 12.49 0.65
CA PRO A 74 -5.09 12.75 1.57
C PRO A 74 -5.96 11.52 1.87
N PHE A 75 -6.51 11.46 3.08
CA PHE A 75 -7.34 10.35 3.57
C PHE A 75 -8.58 10.07 2.70
N ASP A 76 -9.26 11.13 2.24
CA ASP A 76 -10.42 11.05 1.36
C ASP A 76 -10.07 10.45 -0.01
N VAL A 77 -8.91 10.81 -0.57
CA VAL A 77 -8.40 10.25 -1.82
C VAL A 77 -8.12 8.75 -1.65
N ILE A 78 -7.54 8.34 -0.52
CA ILE A 78 -7.29 6.92 -0.23
C ILE A 78 -8.58 6.13 -0.02
N LYS A 79 -9.56 6.73 0.65
CA LYS A 79 -10.89 6.15 0.82
C LYS A 79 -11.53 5.86 -0.54
N ILE A 80 -11.49 6.82 -1.46
CA ILE A 80 -11.99 6.66 -2.84
C ILE A 80 -11.18 5.58 -3.59
N LYS A 81 -9.84 5.65 -3.55
CA LYS A 81 -8.96 4.71 -4.26
C LYS A 81 -9.12 3.26 -3.79
N GLY A 82 -9.35 3.04 -2.50
CA GLY A 82 -9.56 1.72 -1.95
C GLY A 82 -11.02 1.25 -1.99
N HIS A 83 -11.93 2.03 -2.58
CA HIS A 83 -13.38 1.76 -2.63
C HIS A 83 -13.99 1.56 -1.24
N TRP A 84 -13.52 2.31 -0.25
CA TRP A 84 -13.98 2.25 1.12
C TRP A 84 -15.24 3.09 1.30
N VAL A 85 -16.35 2.44 1.64
CA VAL A 85 -17.62 3.13 1.92
C VAL A 85 -17.58 3.84 3.28
N SER A 86 -16.89 3.26 4.26
CA SER A 86 -16.75 3.77 5.62
C SER A 86 -15.29 4.04 5.99
N ASP A 87 -15.07 4.64 7.16
CA ASP A 87 -13.72 4.93 7.69
C ASP A 87 -13.06 3.70 8.32
N THR A 88 -13.52 2.50 7.97
CA THR A 88 -12.95 1.23 8.45
C THR A 88 -11.49 1.05 8.04
N PHE A 89 -11.00 1.78 7.02
CA PHE A 89 -9.58 1.76 6.66
C PHE A 89 -8.67 2.41 7.71
N LEU A 90 -9.22 3.24 8.60
CA LEU A 90 -8.44 3.87 9.68
C LEU A 90 -7.85 2.84 10.65
N ILE A 91 -8.44 1.64 10.75
CA ILE A 91 -7.89 0.56 11.59
C ILE A 91 -6.60 -0.03 11.01
N TYR A 92 -6.25 0.30 9.77
CA TYR A 92 -5.05 -0.18 9.08
C TYR A 92 -3.87 0.80 9.17
N LEU A 93 -4.05 1.90 9.89
CA LEU A 93 -2.97 2.81 10.21
C LEU A 93 -2.10 2.17 11.30
N HIS A 94 -0.81 1.98 11.05
CA HIS A 94 0.14 1.52 12.06
C HIS A 94 1.19 2.60 12.39
N HIS A 95 1.39 3.58 11.52
CA HIS A 95 2.42 4.64 11.67
C HIS A 95 1.78 6.00 11.99
N HIS A 96 0.93 6.04 13.03
CA HIS A 96 0.09 7.19 13.36
C HIS A 96 0.87 8.50 13.46
N ALA A 97 2.03 8.51 14.15
CA ALA A 97 2.82 9.72 14.30
C ALA A 97 3.32 10.27 12.95
N GLN A 98 3.87 9.41 12.09
CA GLN A 98 4.38 9.83 10.77
C GLN A 98 3.26 10.29 9.85
N ILE A 99 2.11 9.62 9.90
CA ILE A 99 0.96 9.96 9.07
C ILE A 99 0.30 11.24 9.55
N LEU A 100 0.12 11.43 10.86
CA LEU A 100 -0.64 12.55 11.42
C LEU A 100 0.19 13.82 11.62
N ALA A 101 1.51 13.72 11.79
CA ALA A 101 2.35 14.89 12.05
C ALA A 101 2.17 16.02 11.02
N PRO A 102 2.17 15.76 9.69
CA PRO A 102 1.94 16.83 8.70
C PRO A 102 0.57 17.51 8.86
N TYR A 103 -0.48 16.75 9.20
CA TYR A 103 -1.82 17.27 9.39
C TYR A 103 -1.95 18.11 10.66
N ILE A 104 -1.33 17.66 11.75
CA ILE A 104 -1.29 18.38 13.02
C ILE A 104 -0.51 19.69 12.84
N GLN A 105 0.67 19.64 12.22
CA GLN A 105 1.53 20.81 12.00
C GLN A 105 0.91 21.84 11.05
N ALA A 106 0.13 21.39 10.06
CA ALA A 106 -0.56 22.29 9.14
C ALA A 106 -1.70 23.10 9.78
N SER A 107 -2.11 22.76 11.00
CA SER A 107 -3.17 23.44 11.75
C SER A 107 -2.64 24.01 13.07
N PRO A 108 -2.35 25.33 13.16
CA PRO A 108 -1.77 25.93 14.36
C PRO A 108 -2.57 25.65 15.65
N PRO A 109 -3.92 25.73 15.68
CA PRO A 109 -4.68 25.43 16.89
C PRO A 109 -4.58 23.96 17.33
N LEU A 110 -4.54 23.02 16.38
CA LEU A 110 -4.38 21.60 16.68
C LEU A 110 -2.95 21.30 17.14
N HIS A 111 -1.96 21.94 16.52
CA HIS A 111 -0.56 21.80 16.91
C HIS A 111 -0.32 22.30 18.35
N GLU A 112 -0.83 23.47 18.70
CA GLU A 112 -0.74 24.02 20.06
C GLU A 112 -1.41 23.09 21.08
N SER A 113 -2.62 22.63 20.80
CA SER A 113 -3.37 21.71 21.67
C SER A 113 -2.62 20.38 21.86
N PHE A 114 -2.04 19.85 20.77
CA PHE A 114 -1.25 18.63 20.83
C PHE A 114 0.02 18.80 21.68
N LEU A 115 0.73 19.92 21.52
CA LEU A 115 1.93 20.23 22.32
C LEU A 115 1.60 20.36 23.81
N GLN A 116 0.49 21.00 24.16
CA GLN A 116 0.03 21.11 25.54
C GLN A 116 -0.26 19.75 26.18
N TYR A 117 -0.80 18.80 25.41
CA TYR A 117 -1.18 17.49 25.92
C TYR A 117 0.00 16.50 25.99
N THR A 118 0.99 16.63 25.11
CA THR A 118 2.04 15.62 24.91
C THR A 118 3.40 16.01 25.50
N MET A 119 3.69 17.31 25.66
CA MET A 119 4.95 17.73 26.26
C MET A 119 4.87 17.63 27.79
N PRO A 120 5.85 17.00 28.46
CA PRO A 120 5.91 17.00 29.91
C PRO A 120 6.07 18.44 30.43
N PRO A 121 5.49 18.77 31.60
CA PRO A 121 5.64 20.10 32.18
C PRO A 121 7.12 20.41 32.36
N ILE A 122 7.52 21.60 31.91
CA ILE A 122 8.90 22.08 32.03
C ILE A 122 9.23 22.14 33.53
N ARG A 123 10.02 21.16 34.01
CA ARG A 123 10.58 21.21 35.36
C ARG A 123 11.63 22.31 35.38
N ARG A 124 11.33 23.40 36.10
CA ARG A 124 12.31 24.45 36.45
C ARG A 124 13.24 23.96 37.54
#